data_AF-A0A3G8YHI6-F1
#
_entry.id   AF-A0A3G8YHI6-F1
#
_cell.length_a   1.000
_cell.length_b   1.000
_cell.length_c   1.000
_cell.angle_alpha   90.00
_cell.angle_beta   90.00
_cell.angle_gamma   90.00
#
_symmetry.space_group_name_H-M   'P 1'
#
loop_
_entity.id
_entity.type
_entity.pdbx_description
1 polymer ?
#
loop_
_entity_poly.entity_id
_entity_poly.type
_entity_poly.pdbx_seq_one_letter_code
_entity_poly.pdbx_strand_id
1 'polypeptide(L)'
;MQELLTAFHMSANKGSLHVLDKQRLFAFAELAADSYQDVDEINQEIFYFLTKQDTKHWHEDTARALLREIRFGIELLRYRRTLETK
;
A
#
# COMPACT_ATOMS: atom_id res chain seq x y z
N MET A 1 3.86 7.70 -6.14
CA MET A 1 3.55 6.36 -5.60
C MET A 1 4.72 5.82 -4.76
N GLN A 2 5.93 5.74 -5.32
CA GLN A 2 7.12 5.25 -4.62
C GLN A 2 7.51 6.07 -3.37
N GLU A 3 7.44 7.40 -3.41
CA GLU A 3 7.77 8.27 -2.25
C GLU A 3 6.83 8.05 -1.05
N LEU A 4 5.55 7.77 -1.28
CA LEU A 4 4.56 7.47 -0.24
C LEU A 4 4.87 6.13 0.45
N LEU A 5 5.25 5.12 -0.35
CA LEU A 5 5.69 3.82 0.17
C LEU A 5 6.99 3.95 0.97
N THR A 6 7.96 4.73 0.51
CA THR A 6 9.20 5.01 1.25
C THR A 6 8.90 5.66 2.61
N ALA A 7 8.06 6.71 2.62
CA ALA A 7 7.72 7.44 3.83
C ALA A 7 6.98 6.57 4.85
N PHE A 8 6.05 5.73 4.37
CA PHE A 8 5.37 4.74 5.19
C PHE A 8 6.35 3.70 5.77
N HIS A 9 7.21 3.12 4.92
CA HIS A 9 8.18 2.10 5.29
C HIS A 9 9.14 2.61 6.38
N MET A 10 9.66 3.84 6.24
CA MET A 10 10.53 4.44 7.25
C MET A 10 9.85 4.61 8.62
N SER A 11 8.56 4.96 8.67
CA SER A 11 7.82 5.09 9.92
C SER A 11 7.48 3.72 10.54
N ALA A 12 7.08 2.76 9.71
CA ALA A 12 6.81 1.38 10.14
C ALA A 12 8.07 0.73 10.73
N ASN A 13 9.23 0.95 10.12
CA ASN A 13 10.54 0.47 10.59
C ASN A 13 10.96 1.04 11.94
N LYS A 14 10.42 2.21 12.33
CA LYS A 14 10.63 2.82 13.64
C LYS A 14 9.69 2.25 14.72
N GLY A 15 8.85 1.27 14.38
CA GLY A 15 7.91 0.63 15.30
C GLY A 15 6.70 1.50 15.65
N SER A 16 6.43 2.52 14.84
CA SER A 16 5.43 3.53 15.16
C SER A 16 4.55 3.81 13.94
N LEU A 17 3.57 2.93 13.70
CA LEU A 17 2.51 3.17 12.72
C LEU A 17 1.57 4.23 13.29
N HIS A 18 1.92 5.50 13.06
CA HIS A 18 1.14 6.63 13.52
C HIS A 18 0.00 6.94 12.54
N VAL A 19 -0.92 7.81 12.96
CA VAL A 19 -2.05 8.27 12.13
C VAL A 19 -1.59 8.76 10.75
N LEU A 20 -0.44 9.43 10.67
CA LEU A 20 0.13 9.92 9.41
C LEU A 20 0.50 8.80 8.44
N ASP A 21 0.91 7.63 8.94
CA ASP A 21 1.27 6.49 8.09
C ASP A 21 0.04 5.83 7.50
N LYS A 22 -1.05 5.76 8.28
CA LYS A 22 -2.37 5.35 7.77
C LYS A 22 -2.88 6.31 6.70
N GLN A 23 -2.67 7.62 6.86
CA GLN A 23 -3.03 8.61 5.84
C GLN A 23 -2.22 8.43 4.55
N ARG A 24 -0.93 8.13 4.66
CA ARG A 24 -0.08 7.83 3.49
C ARG A 24 -0.53 6.55 2.78
N LEU A 25 -0.92 5.53 3.54
CA LEU A 25 -1.46 4.29 3.00
C LEU A 25 -2.77 4.51 2.24
N PHE A 26 -3.65 5.34 2.81
CA PHE A 26 -4.90 5.72 2.17
C PHE A 26 -4.68 6.52 0.88
N ALA A 27 -3.78 7.51 0.90
CA ALA A 27 -3.42 8.29 -0.28
C ALA A 27 -2.82 7.40 -1.38
N PHE A 28 -2.03 6.38 -1.01
CA PHE A 28 -1.54 5.38 -1.94
C PHE A 28 -2.72 4.60 -2.58
N ALA A 29 -3.65 4.11 -1.77
CA ALA A 29 -4.77 3.30 -2.25
C ALA A 29 -5.68 4.09 -3.21
N GLU A 30 -5.94 5.37 -2.94
CA GLU A 30 -6.67 6.27 -3.85
C GLU A 30 -5.97 6.42 -5.20
N LEU A 31 -4.66 6.72 -5.20
CA LEU A 31 -3.87 6.85 -6.44
C LEU A 31 -3.81 5.54 -7.24
N ALA A 32 -3.70 4.41 -6.56
CA ALA A 32 -3.67 3.10 -7.18
C ALA A 32 -5.05 2.66 -7.70
N ALA A 33 -6.13 3.05 -7.01
CA ALA A 33 -7.49 2.82 -7.47
C ALA A 33 -7.83 3.63 -8.74
N ASP A 34 -7.22 4.80 -8.92
CA ASP A 34 -7.34 5.63 -10.13
C ASP A 34 -6.57 5.08 -11.33
N SER A 35 -5.64 4.14 -11.13
CA SER A 35 -4.90 3.53 -12.23
C SER A 35 -5.72 2.41 -12.90
N TYR A 36 -5.45 2.16 -14.18
CA TYR A 36 -5.97 0.99 -14.91
C TYR A 36 -5.16 -0.28 -14.67
N GLN A 37 -4.13 -0.22 -13.82
CA GLN A 37 -3.22 -1.33 -13.59
C GLN A 37 -3.90 -2.44 -12.78
N ASP A 38 -3.53 -3.69 -13.04
CA ASP A 38 -4.06 -4.82 -12.29
C ASP A 38 -3.63 -4.77 -10.80
N VAL A 39 -4.52 -5.17 -9.90
CA VAL A 39 -4.25 -5.06 -8.44
C VAL A 39 -3.16 -6.03 -8.00
N ASP A 40 -3.04 -7.20 -8.64
CA ASP A 40 -1.97 -8.15 -8.35
C ASP A 40 -0.62 -7.64 -8.85
N GLU A 41 -0.56 -6.95 -9.99
CA GLU A 41 0.64 -6.25 -10.46
C GLU A 41 1.08 -5.15 -9.48
N ILE A 42 0.15 -4.30 -9.05
CA ILE A 42 0.41 -3.25 -8.05
C ILE A 42 0.96 -3.88 -6.76
N ASN A 43 0.38 -4.98 -6.28
CA ASN A 43 0.86 -5.68 -5.08
C ASN A 43 2.27 -6.25 -5.25
N GLN A 44 2.60 -6.82 -6.41
CA GLN A 44 3.94 -7.36 -6.68
C GLN A 44 4.99 -6.26 -6.67
N GLU A 45 4.71 -5.11 -7.29
CA GLU A 45 5.62 -3.95 -7.29
C GLU A 45 5.86 -3.42 -5.88
N ILE A 46 4.80 -3.31 -5.05
CA ILE A 46 4.92 -2.90 -3.65
C ILE A 46 5.73 -3.91 -2.85
N PHE A 47 5.44 -5.21 -2.99
CA PHE A 47 6.18 -6.26 -2.27
C PHE A 47 7.66 -6.19 -2.59
N TYR A 48 8.00 -6.09 -3.87
CA TYR A 48 9.37 -5.93 -4.34
C TYR A 48 10.01 -4.67 -3.76
N PHE A 49 9.30 -3.55 -3.76
CA PHE A 49 9.79 -2.30 -3.17
C PHE A 49 10.12 -2.42 -1.68
N LEU A 50 9.23 -3.05 -0.90
CA LEU A 50 9.38 -3.20 0.56
C LEU A 50 10.45 -4.20 0.97
N THR A 51 10.69 -5.22 0.13
CA THR A 51 11.63 -6.31 0.45
C THR A 51 13.03 -6.09 -0.12
N LYS A 52 13.18 -5.20 -1.11
CA LYS A 52 14.48 -4.87 -1.71
C LYS A 52 15.35 -3.91 -0.86
N GLN A 53 14.81 -3.33 0.21
CA GLN A 53 15.57 -2.49 1.14
C GLN A 53 16.25 -3.35 2.22
N ASP A 54 17.19 -2.77 2.98
CA ASP A 54 17.89 -3.47 4.08
C ASP A 54 16.87 -3.98 5.11
N THR A 55 16.57 -5.27 5.07
CA THR A 55 15.41 -5.87 5.73
C THR A 55 15.84 -6.78 6.86
N LYS A 56 15.45 -6.43 8.09
CA LYS A 56 15.36 -7.38 9.21
C LYS A 56 14.31 -8.46 8.91
N HIS A 57 14.46 -9.66 9.47
CA HIS A 57 13.56 -10.81 9.21
C HIS A 57 12.05 -10.54 9.29
N TRP A 58 11.60 -9.59 10.11
CA TRP A 58 10.18 -9.31 10.30
C TRP A 58 9.53 -8.45 9.19
N HIS A 59 10.32 -7.97 8.21
CA HIS A 59 9.82 -7.11 7.14
C HIS A 59 8.91 -7.85 6.16
N GLU A 60 9.13 -9.14 5.89
CA GLU A 60 8.26 -9.89 4.98
C GLU A 60 6.84 -10.01 5.53
N ASP A 61 6.69 -10.36 6.81
CA ASP A 61 5.38 -10.49 7.45
C ASP A 61 4.64 -9.15 7.50
N THR A 62 5.38 -8.08 7.81
CA THR A 62 4.84 -6.72 7.82
C THR A 62 4.47 -6.25 6.42
N ALA A 63 5.30 -6.54 5.41
CA ALA A 63 5.00 -6.24 4.02
C ALA A 63 3.76 -7.01 3.55
N ARG A 64 3.64 -8.29 3.88
CA ARG A 64 2.44 -9.10 3.58
C ARG A 64 1.19 -8.56 4.26
N ALA A 65 1.29 -8.14 5.53
CA ALA A 65 0.17 -7.50 6.22
C ALA A 65 -0.26 -6.20 5.54
N LEU A 66 0.71 -5.37 5.15
CA LEU A 66 0.46 -4.11 4.46
C LEU A 66 -0.20 -4.31 3.10
N LEU A 67 0.28 -5.28 2.31
CA LEU A 67 -0.28 -5.59 0.99
C LEU A 67 -1.75 -5.99 1.08
N ARG A 68 -2.15 -6.72 2.13
CA ARG A 68 -3.56 -7.05 2.34
C ARG A 68 -4.42 -5.80 2.55
N GLU A 69 -3.95 -4.85 3.36
CA GLU A 69 -4.67 -3.60 3.60
C GLU A 69 -4.76 -2.74 2.34
N ILE A 70 -3.66 -2.61 1.59
CA ILE A 70 -3.61 -1.85 0.33
C ILE A 70 -4.54 -2.46 -0.72
N ARG A 71 -4.44 -3.77 -0.95
CA ARG A 71 -5.30 -4.50 -1.89
C ARG A 71 -6.77 -4.24 -1.60
N PHE A 72 -7.17 -4.44 -0.35
CA PHE A 72 -8.55 -4.24 0.08
C PHE A 72 -9.01 -2.79 -0.14
N GLY A 73 -8.16 -1.82 0.19
CA GLY A 73 -8.45 -0.40 -0.06
C GLY A 73 -8.67 -0.09 -1.54
N ILE A 74 -7.80 -0.58 -2.42
CA ILE A 74 -7.91 -0.37 -3.87
C ILE A 74 -9.20 -0.99 -4.42
N GLU A 75 -9.47 -2.26 -4.09
CA GLU A 75 -10.66 -2.99 -4.54
C GLU A 75 -11.95 -2.30 -4.09
N LEU A 76 -11.99 -1.86 -2.81
CA LEU A 76 -13.14 -1.14 -2.26
C LEU A 76 -13.39 0.19 -2.97
N LEU A 77 -12.33 0.97 -3.22
CA LEU A 77 -12.42 2.26 -3.91
C LEU A 77 -12.87 2.11 -5.36
N ARG A 78 -12.30 1.13 -6.08
CA ARG A 78 -12.74 0.80 -7.45
C ARG A 78 -14.22 0.41 -7.45
N TYR A 79 -14.64 -0.47 -6.54
CA TYR A 79 -16.04 -0.87 -6.41
C TYR A 79 -16.96 0.33 -6.14
N ARG A 80 -16.62 1.20 -5.17
CA ARG A 80 -17.41 2.41 -4.87
C ARG A 80 -17.63 3.27 -6.11
N ARG A 81 -16.58 3.51 -6.89
CA ARG A 81 -16.64 4.32 -8.12
C ARG A 81 -17.50 3.66 -9.21
N THR A 82 -17.51 2.33 -9.29
CA THR A 82 -18.45 1.62 -10.19
C THR A 82 -19.92 1.76 -9.79
N LEU A 83 -20.21 2.02 -8.51
CA LEU A 83 -21.57 2.31 -8.05
C LEU A 83 -21.96 3.76 -8.30
N GLU A 84 -21.02 4.70 -8.18
CA GLU A 84 -21.24 6.14 -8.42
C GLU A 84 -21.45 6.48 -9.91
N THR A 85 -21.06 5.58 -10.81
CA THR A 85 -21.16 5.76 -12.27
C THR A 85 -22.41 5.10 -12.90
N LYS A 86 -23.28 4.50 -12.09
CA LYS A 86 -24.57 3.90 -12.49
C LYS A 86 -25.74 4.78 -12.11
#